data_AF-A0AAV8X029-F1
#
_entry.id   AF-A0AAV8X029-F1
#
_cell.length_a   1.000
_cell.length_b   1.000
_cell.length_c   1.000
_cell.angle_alpha   90.00
_cell.angle_beta   90.00
_cell.angle_gamma   90.00
#
_symmetry.space_group_name_H-M   'P 1'
#
loop_
_entity.id
_entity.type
_entity.pdbx_description
1 polymer ?
#
loop_
_entity_poly.entity_id
_entity_poly.type
_entity_poly.pdbx_seq_one_letter_code
_entity_poly.pdbx_strand_id
1 'polypeptide(L)'
;MRGFVLLICFGTFVTVLVDGLTDEEKQRISAVHTKCQADPVTHVDEEILKQLHKGEHVDRSIVGVHILCMSKNLGFQKENGDIDKKRTSKKFGRVIHDDAKLDETVKICALQKTTPEETALDLLKCFRDNTDHSIHAGHHH
;
A
#
# COMPACT_ATOMS: atom_id res chain seq x y z
N MET A 1 -6.79 28.25 -55.37
CA MET A 1 -5.49 28.68 -54.78
C MET A 1 -5.63 28.69 -53.26
N ARG A 2 -4.77 27.92 -52.58
CA ARG A 2 -4.31 28.07 -51.17
C ARG A 2 -5.38 27.93 -50.07
N GLY A 3 -5.37 26.94 -49.18
CA GLY A 3 -4.44 25.83 -48.94
C GLY A 3 -4.97 24.99 -47.78
N PHE A 4 -5.05 23.68 -47.96
CA PHE A 4 -5.25 22.69 -46.90
C PHE A 4 -3.85 22.15 -46.56
N VAL A 5 -3.38 22.38 -45.33
CA VAL A 5 -2.34 21.55 -44.70
C VAL A 5 -2.73 21.35 -43.25
N LEU A 6 -3.25 20.16 -42.98
CA LEU A 6 -3.29 19.51 -41.68
C LEU A 6 -1.86 19.32 -41.17
N LEU A 7 -1.57 19.67 -39.92
CA LEU A 7 -0.56 18.99 -39.10
C LEU A 7 -0.81 19.29 -37.62
N ILE A 8 -1.76 18.51 -37.13
CA ILE A 8 -1.94 17.99 -35.77
C ILE A 8 -0.72 18.27 -34.88
N CYS A 9 -0.94 19.08 -33.83
CA CYS A 9 0.02 19.36 -32.78
C CYS A 9 0.49 18.04 -32.14
N PHE A 10 1.69 17.62 -32.54
CA PHE A 10 2.42 16.52 -31.95
C PHE A 10 2.76 16.86 -30.51
N GLY A 11 2.36 15.95 -29.61
CA GLY A 11 3.19 15.55 -28.48
C GLY A 11 3.34 16.56 -27.35
N THR A 12 2.44 16.49 -26.38
CA THR A 12 2.72 15.82 -25.09
C THR A 12 1.55 16.11 -24.14
N PHE A 13 0.47 15.36 -24.30
CA PHE A 13 -0.33 15.02 -23.13
C PHE A 13 0.58 14.15 -22.27
N VAL A 14 1.37 14.77 -21.39
CA VAL A 14 1.95 14.06 -20.26
C VAL A 14 0.75 13.73 -19.39
N THR A 15 0.11 12.59 -19.66
CA THR A 15 -0.80 11.98 -18.71
C THR A 15 0.08 11.57 -17.53
N VAL A 16 0.21 12.46 -16.56
CA VAL A 16 0.75 12.11 -15.25
C VAL A 16 -0.31 11.22 -14.61
N LEU A 17 -0.27 9.93 -14.94
CA LEU A 17 -0.93 8.91 -14.15
C LEU A 17 -0.10 8.80 -12.88
N VAL A 18 -0.38 9.64 -11.88
CA VAL A 18 0.07 9.35 -10.51
C VAL A 18 -0.81 8.24 -9.97
N ASP A 19 -0.56 7.03 -10.46
CA ASP A 19 -1.07 5.81 -9.87
C ASP A 19 0.06 5.32 -8.96
N GLY A 20 -0.12 5.44 -7.64
CA GLY A 20 0.95 5.34 -6.64
C GLY A 20 1.67 3.99 -6.53
N LEU A 21 1.31 2.99 -7.34
CA LEU A 21 1.94 1.68 -7.44
C LEU A 21 2.10 1.26 -8.90
N THR A 22 3.24 0.63 -9.24
CA THR A 22 3.45 0.07 -10.58
C THR A 22 2.62 -1.19 -10.80
N ASP A 23 2.39 -1.56 -12.06
CA ASP A 23 1.68 -2.82 -12.39
C ASP A 23 2.37 -4.06 -11.80
N GLU A 24 3.70 -4.06 -11.77
CA GLU A 24 4.50 -5.12 -11.13
C GLU A 24 4.20 -5.21 -9.62
N GLU A 25 4.04 -4.07 -8.95
CA GLU A 25 3.70 -4.03 -7.52
C GLU A 25 2.28 -4.51 -7.25
N LYS A 26 1.32 -4.09 -8.07
CA LYS A 26 -0.08 -4.56 -8.00
C LYS A 26 -0.14 -6.08 -8.21
N GLN A 27 0.56 -6.61 -9.22
CA GLN A 27 0.66 -8.05 -9.47
C GLN A 27 1.30 -8.79 -8.30
N ARG A 28 2.37 -8.23 -7.71
CA ARG A 28 3.02 -8.83 -6.54
C ARG A 28 2.08 -8.88 -5.33
N ILE A 29 1.34 -7.80 -5.05
CA ILE A 29 0.37 -7.77 -3.95
C ILE A 29 -0.71 -8.82 -4.18
N SER A 30 -1.27 -8.89 -5.40
CA SER A 30 -2.27 -9.90 -5.77
C SER A 30 -1.74 -11.32 -5.60
N ALA A 31 -0.54 -11.62 -6.07
CA ALA A 31 0.07 -12.94 -5.92
C ALA A 31 0.28 -13.34 -4.44
N VAL A 32 0.72 -12.40 -3.60
CA VAL A 32 0.87 -12.62 -2.16
C VAL A 32 -0.49 -12.83 -1.49
N HIS A 33 -1.49 -12.03 -1.84
CA HIS A 33 -2.84 -12.19 -1.32
C HIS A 33 -3.42 -13.56 -1.69
N THR A 34 -3.33 -13.98 -2.95
CA THR A 34 -3.76 -15.33 -3.40
C THR A 34 -3.06 -16.43 -2.62
N LYS A 35 -1.75 -16.27 -2.36
CA LYS A 35 -0.99 -17.22 -1.54
C LYS A 35 -1.53 -17.29 -0.11
N CYS A 36 -1.81 -16.15 0.52
CA CYS A 36 -2.37 -16.10 1.87
C CYS A 36 -3.85 -16.59 1.91
N GLN A 37 -4.61 -16.45 0.83
CA GLN A 37 -5.97 -17.00 0.74
C GLN A 37 -5.99 -18.52 0.55
N ALA A 38 -4.94 -19.11 -0.01
CA ALA A 38 -4.86 -20.54 -0.28
C ALA A 38 -4.58 -21.38 0.98
N ASP A 39 -4.04 -20.78 2.05
CA ASP A 39 -3.84 -21.45 3.33
C ASP A 39 -5.07 -21.25 4.22
N PRO A 40 -5.75 -22.33 4.67
CA PRO A 40 -6.92 -22.24 5.54
C PRO A 40 -6.68 -21.48 6.85
N VAL A 41 -5.43 -21.42 7.35
CA VAL A 41 -5.06 -20.69 8.58
C VAL A 41 -5.08 -19.18 8.36
N THR A 42 -4.75 -18.72 7.15
CA THR A 42 -4.68 -17.29 6.81
C THR A 42 -5.79 -16.84 5.89
N HIS A 43 -6.70 -17.74 5.50
CA HIS A 43 -7.87 -17.43 4.69
C HIS A 43 -8.82 -16.50 5.43
N VAL A 44 -9.33 -15.48 4.74
CA VAL A 44 -10.32 -14.54 5.26
C VAL A 44 -11.33 -14.23 4.16
N ASP A 45 -12.61 -14.13 4.51
CA ASP A 45 -13.65 -13.72 3.59
C ASP A 45 -13.31 -12.38 2.90
N GLU A 46 -13.43 -12.34 1.57
CA GLU A 46 -13.08 -11.17 0.76
C GLU A 46 -13.88 -9.93 1.14
N GLU A 47 -15.13 -10.07 1.58
CA GLU A 47 -15.93 -8.93 2.02
C GLU A 47 -15.38 -8.32 3.31
N ILE A 48 -14.86 -9.13 4.23
CA ILE A 48 -14.19 -8.63 5.44
C ILE A 48 -12.90 -7.87 5.07
N LEU A 49 -12.11 -8.39 4.12
CA LEU A 49 -10.91 -7.70 3.65
C LEU A 49 -11.24 -6.38 2.94
N LYS A 50 -12.33 -6.34 2.16
CA LYS A 50 -12.83 -5.10 1.55
C LYS A 50 -13.25 -4.07 2.60
N GLN A 51 -13.93 -4.50 3.66
CA GLN A 51 -14.29 -3.63 4.79
C GLN A 51 -13.03 -3.07 5.47
N LEU A 52 -12.03 -3.91 5.75
CA LEU A 52 -10.75 -3.49 6.31
C LEU A 52 -10.05 -2.45 5.42
N HIS A 53 -10.02 -2.69 4.11
CA HIS A 53 -9.41 -1.77 3.13
C HIS A 53 -10.09 -0.40 3.14
N LYS A 54 -11.43 -0.36 3.20
CA LYS A 54 -12.24 0.86 3.32
C LYS A 54 -12.10 1.58 4.66
N GLY A 55 -11.39 1.00 5.63
CA GLY A 55 -11.24 1.56 6.96
C GLY A 55 -12.44 1.33 7.89
N GLU A 56 -13.32 0.40 7.52
CA GLU A 56 -14.43 -0.02 8.37
C GLU A 56 -13.94 -0.86 9.57
N HIS A 57 -14.76 -0.93 10.61
CA HIS A 57 -14.43 -1.73 11.79
C HIS A 57 -14.62 -3.22 11.47
N VAL A 58 -13.54 -3.99 11.59
CA VAL A 58 -13.54 -5.45 11.47
C VAL A 58 -12.90 -6.07 12.70
N ASP A 59 -13.27 -7.30 13.00
CA ASP A 59 -12.63 -8.06 14.08
C ASP A 59 -11.17 -8.34 13.73
N ARG A 60 -10.28 -7.71 14.51
CA ARG A 60 -8.82 -7.82 14.33
C ARG A 60 -8.31 -9.24 14.55
N SER A 61 -8.99 -10.06 15.35
CA SER A 61 -8.64 -11.47 15.52
C SER A 61 -8.90 -12.30 14.27
N ILE A 62 -9.84 -11.87 13.41
CA ILE A 62 -10.15 -12.52 12.13
C ILE A 62 -9.10 -12.13 11.08
N VAL A 63 -8.81 -10.83 10.94
CA VAL A 63 -7.97 -10.35 9.84
C VAL A 63 -6.46 -10.38 10.15
N GLY A 64 -6.08 -10.41 11.43
CA GLY A 64 -4.68 -10.24 11.84
C GLY A 64 -3.72 -11.26 11.24
N VAL A 65 -4.12 -12.53 11.18
CA VAL A 65 -3.31 -13.62 10.62
C VAL A 65 -3.09 -13.47 9.11
N HIS A 66 -4.11 -13.01 8.37
CA HIS A 66 -4.00 -12.73 6.93
C HIS A 66 -3.05 -11.56 6.68
N ILE A 67 -3.23 -10.47 7.42
CA ILE A 67 -2.40 -9.27 7.26
C ILE A 67 -0.95 -9.54 7.67
N LEU A 68 -0.71 -10.37 8.68
CA LEU A 68 0.65 -10.83 9.00
C LEU A 68 1.25 -11.67 7.86
N CYS A 69 0.49 -12.60 7.28
CA CYS A 69 0.94 -13.38 6.13
C CYS A 69 1.36 -12.47 4.97
N MET A 70 0.51 -11.49 4.62
CA MET A 70 0.83 -10.51 3.59
C MET A 70 2.06 -9.68 3.96
N SER A 71 2.13 -9.18 5.19
CA SER A 71 3.22 -8.34 5.70
C SER A 71 4.58 -9.03 5.59
N LYS A 72 4.66 -10.31 5.95
CA LYS A 72 5.89 -11.12 5.81
C LYS A 72 6.29 -11.32 4.35
N ASN A 73 5.36 -11.76 3.51
CA ASN A 73 5.65 -12.05 2.09
C ASN A 73 5.92 -10.78 1.26
N LEU A 74 5.36 -9.64 1.67
CA LEU A 74 5.68 -8.34 1.11
C LEU A 74 6.97 -7.75 1.72
N GLY A 75 7.50 -8.31 2.80
CA GLY A 75 8.77 -7.91 3.41
C GLY A 75 8.69 -6.67 4.30
N PHE A 76 7.52 -6.36 4.84
CA PHE A 76 7.33 -5.33 5.87
C PHE A 76 7.68 -5.87 7.26
N GLN A 77 7.37 -7.13 7.53
CA GLN A 77 7.82 -7.87 8.71
C GLN A 77 8.74 -9.03 8.30
N LYS A 78 9.65 -9.39 9.20
CA LYS A 78 10.50 -10.56 9.11
C LYS A 78 9.75 -11.82 9.55
N GLU A 79 10.35 -12.98 9.36
CA GLU A 79 9.74 -14.26 9.76
C GLU A 79 9.43 -14.33 11.26
N ASN A 80 10.25 -13.70 12.10
CA ASN A 80 10.03 -13.61 13.55
C ASN A 80 8.93 -12.60 13.96
N GLY A 81 8.33 -11.88 13.01
CA GLY A 81 7.29 -10.90 13.27
C GLY A 81 7.78 -9.47 13.53
N ASP A 82 9.09 -9.24 13.59
CA ASP A 82 9.64 -7.89 13.73
C ASP A 82 9.50 -7.08 12.45
N ILE A 83 9.24 -5.78 12.55
CA ILE A 83 9.24 -4.88 11.39
C ILE A 83 10.65 -4.81 10.76
N ASP A 84 10.73 -5.02 9.45
CA ASP A 84 11.92 -4.68 8.65
C ASP A 84 11.84 -3.20 8.26
N LYS A 85 12.28 -2.32 9.16
CA LYS A 85 12.19 -0.85 8.96
C LYS A 85 12.89 -0.39 7.68
N LYS A 86 14.01 -1.01 7.32
CA LYS A 86 14.76 -0.67 6.10
C LYS A 86 13.96 -1.01 4.84
N ARG A 87 13.37 -2.21 4.77
CA ARG A 87 12.50 -2.56 3.63
C ARG A 87 11.20 -1.77 3.62
N THR A 88 10.65 -1.49 4.79
CA THR A 88 9.44 -0.67 4.97
C THR A 88 9.66 0.72 4.40
N SER A 89 10.69 1.44 4.84
CA SER A 89 11.07 2.75 4.30
C SER A 89 11.30 2.69 2.78
N LYS A 90 12.07 1.72 2.29
CA LYS A 90 12.30 1.55 0.83
C LYS A 90 11.03 1.35 0.02
N LYS A 91 10.03 0.63 0.56
CA LYS A 91 8.77 0.36 -0.13
C LYS A 91 7.85 1.57 -0.12
N PHE A 92 7.69 2.20 1.03
CA PHE A 92 6.85 3.39 1.14
C PHE A 92 7.45 4.61 0.46
N GLY A 93 8.79 4.70 0.31
CA GLY A 93 9.44 5.75 -0.48
C GLY A 93 9.14 5.69 -1.98
N ARG A 94 8.50 4.62 -2.47
CA ARG A 94 7.97 4.58 -3.85
C ARG A 94 6.66 5.35 -4.00
N VAL A 95 5.95 5.55 -2.89
CA VAL A 95 4.64 6.22 -2.82
C VAL A 95 4.79 7.62 -2.21
N ILE A 96 5.61 7.75 -1.16
CA ILE A 96 5.92 9.00 -0.46
C ILE A 96 7.26 9.51 -0.99
N HIS A 97 7.22 10.45 -1.93
CA HIS A 97 8.44 10.99 -2.57
C HIS A 97 9.13 12.10 -1.77
N ASP A 98 8.45 12.66 -0.77
CA ASP A 98 9.05 13.59 0.18
C ASP A 98 9.78 12.80 1.27
N ASP A 99 11.11 12.87 1.26
CA ASP A 99 11.97 12.14 2.19
C ASP A 99 11.71 12.50 3.66
N ALA A 100 11.43 13.78 3.97
CA ALA A 100 11.15 14.20 5.34
C ALA A 100 9.81 13.61 5.83
N LYS A 101 8.79 13.62 4.96
CA LYS A 101 7.50 12.97 5.22
C LYS A 101 7.63 11.46 5.34
N LEU A 102 8.44 10.82 4.50
CA LEU A 102 8.69 9.39 4.58
C LEU A 102 9.35 9.02 5.91
N ASP A 103 10.39 9.74 6.30
CA ASP A 103 11.11 9.51 7.55
C ASP A 103 10.21 9.72 8.77
N GLU A 104 9.41 10.78 8.78
CA GLU A 104 8.40 11.02 9.81
C GLU A 104 7.37 9.90 9.86
N THR A 105 6.81 9.50 8.71
CA THR A 105 5.80 8.44 8.63
C THR A 105 6.35 7.11 9.12
N VAL A 106 7.57 6.74 8.69
CA VAL A 106 8.23 5.50 9.14
C VAL A 106 8.48 5.56 10.65
N LYS A 107 8.88 6.71 11.19
CA LYS A 107 9.12 6.89 12.63
C LYS A 107 7.84 6.66 13.45
N ILE A 108 6.70 7.18 13.01
CA ILE A 108 5.43 7.07 13.75
C ILE A 108 4.70 5.75 13.49
N CYS A 109 4.84 5.14 12.30
CA CYS A 109 4.09 3.94 11.92
C CYS A 109 4.84 2.63 12.15
N ALA A 110 6.18 2.62 12.06
CA ALA A 110 6.96 1.40 12.23
C ALA A 110 7.23 1.09 13.71
N LEU A 111 6.15 0.89 14.47
CA LEU A 111 6.16 0.60 15.91
C LEU A 111 5.75 -0.85 16.17
N GLN A 112 6.60 -1.59 16.87
CA GLN A 112 6.32 -2.96 17.26
C GLN A 112 5.16 -3.00 18.28
N LYS A 113 4.27 -3.99 18.16
CA LYS A 113 3.13 -4.22 19.07
C LYS A 113 3.32 -5.50 19.86
N THR A 114 2.34 -5.84 20.69
CA THR A 114 2.38 -7.02 21.57
C THR A 114 2.50 -8.29 20.76
N THR A 115 1.77 -8.40 19.64
CA THR A 115 1.85 -9.54 18.73
C THR A 115 2.29 -9.15 17.32
N PRO A 116 2.85 -10.10 16.55
CA PRO A 116 3.15 -9.88 15.14
C PRO A 116 1.92 -9.46 14.30
N GLU A 117 0.74 -10.02 14.59
CA GLU A 117 -0.53 -9.70 13.91
C GLU A 117 -0.97 -8.27 14.19
N GLU A 118 -0.92 -7.85 15.46
CA GLU A 118 -1.21 -6.46 15.83
C GLU A 118 -0.22 -5.49 15.18
N THR A 119 1.05 -5.88 15.13
CA THR A 119 2.09 -5.12 14.45
C THR A 119 1.76 -4.95 12.97
N ALA A 120 1.33 -6.01 12.29
CA ALA A 120 0.97 -5.98 10.88
C ALA A 120 -0.23 -5.06 10.61
N LEU A 121 -1.28 -5.18 11.42
CA LEU A 121 -2.49 -4.38 11.30
C LEU A 121 -2.24 -2.90 11.57
N ASP A 122 -1.51 -2.58 12.63
CA ASP A 122 -1.23 -1.20 13.00
C ASP A 122 -0.28 -0.53 12.01
N LEU A 123 0.70 -1.27 11.48
CA LEU A 123 1.58 -0.79 10.43
C LEU A 123 0.76 -0.41 9.19
N LEU A 124 -0.06 -1.34 8.67
CA LEU A 124 -0.89 -1.10 7.49
C LEU A 124 -1.85 0.09 7.69
N LYS A 125 -2.56 0.11 8.83
CA LYS A 125 -3.49 1.20 9.17
C LYS A 125 -2.77 2.54 9.24
N CYS A 126 -1.68 2.62 9.99
CA CYS A 126 -0.97 3.88 10.17
C CYS A 126 -0.43 4.44 8.86
N PHE A 127 0.15 3.58 8.00
CA PHE A 127 0.61 4.03 6.70
C PHE A 127 -0.55 4.52 5.83
N ARG A 128 -1.65 3.77 5.72
CA ARG A 128 -2.85 4.21 4.99
C ARG A 128 -3.31 5.59 5.47
N ASP A 129 -3.48 5.76 6.78
CA ASP A 129 -3.99 6.99 7.36
C ASP A 129 -3.03 8.19 7.12
N ASN A 130 -1.73 7.94 6.88
CA ASN A 130 -0.72 8.97 6.56
C ASN A 130 -0.40 9.12 5.06
N THR A 131 -0.81 8.16 4.22
CA THR A 131 -0.64 8.20 2.76
C THR A 131 -1.90 8.61 2.01
N ASP A 132 -3.10 8.24 2.48
CA ASP A 132 -4.38 8.59 1.81
C ASP A 132 -4.68 10.09 1.87
N HIS A 133 -4.19 10.81 2.88
CA HIS A 133 -4.21 12.28 2.89
C HIS A 133 -3.28 12.91 1.83
N SER A 134 -2.33 12.15 1.29
CA SER A 134 -1.46 12.60 0.18
C SER A 134 -2.12 12.41 -1.18
N ILE A 135 -3.11 11.51 -1.30
CA ILE A 135 -3.87 11.30 -2.53
C ILE A 135 -4.98 12.36 -2.66
N HIS A 136 -5.55 12.82 -1.54
CA HIS A 136 -6.52 13.93 -1.55
C HIS A 136 -5.91 15.34 -1.52
N ALA A 137 -4.60 15.49 -1.24
CA ALA A 137 -3.94 16.80 -1.33
C ALA A 137 -3.82 17.35 -2.77
N GLY A 138 -4.18 16.56 -3.79
CA GLY A 138 -4.23 16.99 -5.19
C GLY A 138 -5.61 17.46 -5.69
N HIS A 139 -6.65 17.47 -4.85
CA HIS A 139 -8.03 17.78 -5.27
C HIS A 139 -8.60 19.12 -4.79
N HIS A 140 -7.76 20.03 -4.29
CA HIS A 140 -8.18 21.40 -3.98
C HIS A 140 -7.33 22.43 -4.72
N HIS A 141 -7.64 22.63 -6.01
CA HIS A 141 -7.59 23.93 -6.69
C HIS A 141 -8.62 23.94 -7.83
#